data_AF-A0A0P9ADB7-F1
#
_entry.id   AF-A0A0P9ADB7-F1
#
_cell.length_a   1.000
_cell.length_b   1.000
_cell.length_c   1.000
_cell.angle_alpha   90.00
_cell.angle_beta   90.00
_cell.angle_gamma   90.00
#
_symmetry.space_group_name_H-M   'P 1'
#
loop_
_entity.id
_entity.type
_entity.pdbx_description
1 polymer ?
#
loop_
_entity_poly.entity_id
_entity_poly.type
_entity_poly.pdbx_seq_one_letter_code
_entity_poly.pdbx_strand_id
1 'polypeptide(L)'
;MKYRRRIYYSAEQRAEIWDRWQRGESMSSIGRVFERQSSSVFSVISPTGGIRPADRKRSTKALCLAEREEISRGLSIKHSLRAIALKLGRAPSTICREVRRNGGPSDYRATASDQAAWERALRPKKCKLACYPDLSATVSAKLRRKWSPEQIAGWLKRVFPEEPHKQVSHETIYRSLYIQARG
;
A
#
# COMPACT_ATOMS: atom_id res chain seq x y z
N MET A 1 32.01 -10.02 16.27
CA MET A 1 31.24 -9.98 14.99
C MET A 1 30.84 -8.53 14.70
N LYS A 2 31.26 -7.94 13.57
CA LYS A 2 30.82 -6.59 13.17
C LYS A 2 29.38 -6.68 12.63
N TYR A 3 28.40 -6.21 13.40
CA TYR A 3 27.02 -6.10 12.93
C TYR A 3 26.95 -5.09 11.77
N ARG A 4 26.47 -5.53 10.60
CA ARG A 4 26.25 -4.65 9.46
C ARG A 4 24.99 -3.81 9.70
N ARG A 5 25.09 -2.50 9.51
CA ARG A 5 23.94 -1.59 9.63
C ARG A 5 22.86 -1.94 8.61
N ARG A 6 21.59 -1.82 9.03
CA ARG A 6 20.41 -1.93 8.17
C ARG A 6 20.53 -0.89 7.05
N ILE A 7 20.30 -1.32 5.81
CA ILE A 7 20.26 -0.43 4.65
C ILE A 7 18.83 -0.26 4.17
N TYR A 8 18.56 0.92 3.63
CA TYR A 8 17.36 1.22 2.89
C TYR A 8 17.77 1.46 1.44
N TYR A 9 17.34 0.58 0.55
CA TYR A 9 17.64 0.72 -0.87
C TYR A 9 16.93 1.94 -1.45
N SER A 10 17.65 2.75 -2.22
CA SER A 10 17.06 3.82 -3.02
C SER A 10 16.11 3.24 -4.09
N ALA A 11 15.28 4.09 -4.70
CA ALA A 11 14.42 3.67 -5.79
C ALA A 11 15.22 3.08 -6.97
N GLU A 12 16.37 3.69 -7.28
CA GLU A 12 17.29 3.24 -8.33
C GLU A 12 17.92 1.88 -8.00
N GLN A 13 18.40 1.69 -6.76
CA GLN A 13 18.97 0.41 -6.32
C GLN A 13 17.91 -0.71 -6.34
N ARG A 14 16.67 -0.40 -5.95
CA ARG A 14 15.56 -1.36 -6.06
C ARG A 14 15.27 -1.71 -7.52
N ALA A 15 15.31 -0.73 -8.43
CA ALA A 15 15.13 -0.98 -9.86
C ALA A 15 16.24 -1.87 -10.42
N GLU A 16 17.51 -1.63 -10.04
CA GLU A 16 18.63 -2.47 -10.46
C GLU A 16 18.51 -3.91 -9.96
N ILE A 17 18.10 -4.11 -8.69
CA ILE A 17 17.80 -5.45 -8.15
C ILE A 17 16.77 -6.17 -9.02
N TRP A 18 15.70 -5.47 -9.41
CA TRP A 18 14.65 -6.01 -10.28
C TRP A 18 15.16 -6.31 -11.70
N ASP A 19 15.98 -5.44 -12.28
CA ASP A 19 16.57 -5.66 -13.61
C ASP A 19 17.42 -6.92 -13.63
N ARG A 20 18.28 -7.12 -12.62
CA ARG A 20 19.14 -8.31 -12.51
C ARG A 20 18.33 -9.59 -12.27
N TRP A 21 17.30 -9.50 -11.43
CA TRP A 21 16.37 -10.62 -11.20
C TRP A 21 15.65 -11.03 -12.49
N GLN A 22 15.19 -10.07 -13.29
CA GLN A 22 14.54 -10.34 -14.58
C GLN A 22 15.50 -10.96 -15.62
N ARG A 23 16.81 -10.68 -15.54
CA ARG A 23 17.84 -11.35 -16.34
C ARG A 23 18.13 -12.79 -15.89
N GLY A 24 17.52 -13.25 -14.80
CA GLY A 24 17.72 -14.60 -14.26
C GLY A 24 18.92 -14.73 -13.32
N GLU A 25 19.52 -13.63 -12.87
CA GLU A 25 20.61 -13.68 -11.88
C GLU A 25 20.10 -14.22 -10.53
N SER A 26 20.91 -15.07 -9.88
CA SER A 26 20.57 -15.59 -8.56
C SER A 26 20.57 -14.49 -7.49
N MET A 27 19.70 -14.59 -6.48
CA MET A 27 19.64 -13.63 -5.36
C MET A 27 21.00 -13.45 -4.66
N SER A 28 21.83 -14.49 -4.61
CA SER A 28 23.18 -14.43 -4.05
C SER A 28 24.12 -13.60 -4.91
N SER A 29 24.04 -13.71 -6.24
CA SER A 29 24.82 -12.89 -7.18
C SER A 29 24.44 -11.41 -7.06
N ILE A 30 23.13 -11.13 -7.08
CA ILE A 30 22.58 -9.77 -6.92
C ILE A 30 23.01 -9.19 -5.57
N GLY A 31 22.96 -9.98 -4.49
CA GLY A 31 23.38 -9.55 -3.17
C GLY A 31 24.84 -9.10 -3.14
N ARG A 32 25.76 -9.83 -3.78
CA ARG A 32 27.19 -9.50 -3.83
C ARG A 32 27.46 -8.13 -4.44
N VAL A 33 26.70 -7.73 -5.46
CA VAL A 33 26.81 -6.40 -6.10
C VAL A 33 26.62 -5.27 -5.10
N PHE A 34 25.70 -5.45 -4.15
CA PHE A 34 25.43 -4.46 -3.09
C PHE A 34 26.19 -4.74 -1.80
N GLU A 35 27.16 -5.67 -1.82
CA GLU A 35 27.87 -6.18 -0.65
C GLU A 35 26.92 -6.74 0.44
N ARG A 36 25.89 -7.46 0.03
CA ARG A 36 24.86 -8.05 0.91
C ARG A 36 24.65 -9.53 0.66
N GLN A 37 24.02 -10.17 1.65
CA GLN A 37 23.54 -11.55 1.53
C GLN A 37 22.24 -11.58 0.73
N SER A 38 21.92 -12.77 0.20
CA SER A 38 20.70 -13.03 -0.57
C SER A 38 19.41 -12.67 0.19
N SER A 39 19.41 -12.73 1.52
CA SER A 39 18.29 -12.31 2.37
C SER A 39 17.86 -10.85 2.14
N SER A 40 18.81 -9.97 1.83
CA SER A 40 18.53 -8.56 1.54
C SER A 40 17.75 -8.41 0.22
N VAL A 41 18.14 -9.17 -0.80
CA VAL A 41 17.47 -9.23 -2.11
C VAL A 41 16.10 -9.92 -1.98
N PHE A 42 16.02 -11.00 -1.21
CA PHE A 42 14.78 -11.71 -0.91
C PHE A 42 13.72 -10.76 -0.32
N SER A 43 14.11 -9.87 0.60
CA SER A 43 13.17 -8.90 1.18
C SER A 43 12.57 -7.92 0.17
N VAL A 44 13.25 -7.67 -0.96
CA VAL A 44 12.78 -6.80 -2.04
C VAL A 44 11.85 -7.55 -3.00
N ILE A 45 12.11 -8.83 -3.25
CA ILE A 45 11.45 -9.64 -4.29
C ILE A 45 10.26 -10.43 -3.75
N SER A 46 10.39 -11.00 -2.56
CA SER A 46 9.38 -11.88 -1.94
C SER A 46 7.99 -11.24 -1.75
N PRO A 47 7.86 -9.95 -1.37
CA PRO A 47 6.55 -9.34 -1.16
C PRO A 47 5.63 -9.36 -2.38
N THR A 48 6.19 -9.45 -3.60
CA THR A 48 5.43 -9.46 -4.85
C THR A 48 5.46 -10.83 -5.53
N GLY A 49 5.92 -11.86 -4.80
CA GLY A 49 5.99 -13.23 -5.29
C GLY A 49 7.00 -13.44 -6.41
N GLY A 50 8.03 -12.60 -6.53
CA GLY A 50 9.01 -12.71 -7.61
C GLY A 50 8.65 -11.99 -8.90
N ILE A 51 7.48 -11.37 -8.98
CA ILE A 51 7.02 -10.62 -10.15
C ILE A 51 7.26 -9.13 -9.90
N ARG A 52 7.94 -8.46 -10.84
CA ARG A 52 8.22 -7.02 -10.76
C ARG A 52 6.90 -6.24 -10.82
N PRO A 53 6.58 -5.40 -9.81
CA PRO A 53 5.43 -4.52 -9.88
C PRO A 53 5.56 -3.53 -11.04
N ALA A 54 4.43 -3.19 -11.66
CA ALA A 54 4.40 -2.10 -12.61
C ALA A 54 4.78 -0.77 -11.93
N ASP A 55 5.50 0.08 -12.66
CA ASP A 55 5.84 1.41 -12.17
C ASP A 55 4.57 2.21 -11.94
N ARG A 56 4.48 2.76 -10.73
CA ARG A 56 3.35 3.57 -10.33
C ARG A 56 3.39 4.86 -11.13
N LYS A 57 2.25 5.25 -11.71
CA LYS A 57 2.10 6.51 -12.45
C LYS A 57 0.91 7.28 -11.91
N ARG A 58 1.02 8.60 -11.89
CA ARG A 58 -0.11 9.48 -11.53
C ARG A 58 -1.07 9.58 -12.70
N SER A 59 -2.36 9.70 -12.40
CA SER A 59 -3.34 10.10 -13.41
C SER A 59 -3.03 11.52 -13.88
N THR A 60 -3.23 11.78 -15.18
CA THR A 60 -3.15 13.12 -15.76
C THR A 60 -4.12 14.13 -15.12
N LYS A 61 -5.20 13.63 -14.49
CA LYS A 61 -6.18 14.46 -13.78
C LYS A 61 -5.76 14.79 -12.34
N ALA A 62 -4.74 14.14 -11.81
CA ALA A 62 -4.25 14.41 -10.46
C ALA A 62 -3.54 15.77 -10.41
N LEU A 63 -3.63 16.45 -9.27
CA LEU A 63 -2.83 17.65 -9.04
C LEU A 63 -1.34 17.28 -9.06
N CYS A 64 -0.51 18.08 -9.70
CA CYS A 64 0.95 17.95 -9.63
C CYS A 64 1.51 18.65 -8.38
N LEU A 65 2.81 18.47 -8.13
CA LEU A 65 3.47 19.12 -7.01
C LEU A 65 3.43 20.66 -7.15
N ALA A 66 3.72 21.19 -8.34
CA ALA A 66 3.68 22.63 -8.59
C ALA A 66 2.29 23.24 -8.33
N GLU A 67 1.22 22.55 -8.74
CA GLU A 67 -0.15 22.98 -8.42
C GLU A 67 -0.40 22.97 -6.91
N ARG A 68 0.13 21.97 -6.18
CA ARG A 68 0.02 21.93 -4.71
C ARG A 68 0.81 23.04 -4.03
N GLU A 69 1.97 23.42 -4.56
CA GLU A 69 2.76 24.55 -4.07
C GLU A 69 2.01 25.86 -4.25
N GLU A 70 1.37 26.07 -5.40
CA GLU A 70 0.52 27.23 -5.65
C GLU A 70 -0.70 27.27 -4.73
N ILE A 71 -1.31 26.12 -4.42
CA ILE A 71 -2.35 26.05 -3.38
C ILE A 71 -1.77 26.48 -2.02
N SER A 72 -0.59 25.97 -1.65
CA SER A 72 0.06 26.32 -0.37
C SER A 72 0.36 27.81 -0.25
N ARG A 73 0.90 28.43 -1.32
CA ARG A 73 1.18 29.87 -1.39
C ARG A 73 -0.10 30.70 -1.36
N GLY A 74 -1.12 30.27 -2.09
CA GLY A 74 -2.43 30.93 -2.10
C GLY A 74 -3.07 30.93 -0.71
N LEU A 75 -2.97 29.82 0.02
CA LEU A 75 -3.49 29.71 1.39
C LEU A 75 -2.70 30.58 2.38
N SER A 76 -1.37 30.67 2.25
CA SER A 76 -0.57 31.54 3.13
C SER A 76 -0.90 33.02 2.98
N ILE A 77 -1.31 33.44 1.78
CA ILE A 77 -1.75 34.82 1.49
C ILE A 77 -3.27 34.99 1.73
N LYS A 78 -3.95 33.98 2.30
CA LYS A 78 -5.40 33.97 2.57
C LYS A 78 -6.27 34.18 1.33
N HIS A 79 -5.80 33.78 0.14
CA HIS A 79 -6.64 33.76 -1.05
C HIS A 79 -7.81 32.79 -0.87
N SER A 80 -8.95 33.12 -1.48
CA SER A 80 -10.09 32.20 -1.49
C SER A 80 -9.77 30.95 -2.33
N LEU A 81 -10.33 29.80 -1.94
CA LEU A 81 -10.17 28.55 -2.68
C LEU A 81 -10.64 28.68 -4.14
N ARG A 82 -11.61 29.56 -4.42
CA ARG A 82 -12.09 29.85 -5.78
C ARG A 82 -11.07 30.61 -6.60
N ALA A 83 -10.39 31.61 -6.02
CA ALA A 83 -9.33 32.36 -6.70
C ALA A 83 -8.14 31.46 -7.02
N ILE A 84 -7.73 30.60 -6.08
CA ILE A 84 -6.67 29.61 -6.30
C ILE A 84 -7.06 28.64 -7.43
N ALA A 85 -8.31 28.15 -7.42
CA ALA A 85 -8.81 27.25 -8.45
C ALA A 85 -8.81 27.88 -9.85
N LEU A 86 -9.22 29.16 -9.94
CA LEU A 86 -9.21 29.92 -11.19
C LEU A 86 -7.78 30.07 -11.73
N LYS A 87 -6.83 30.45 -10.88
CA LYS A 87 -5.40 30.60 -11.25
C LYS A 87 -4.81 29.29 -11.80
N LEU A 88 -5.22 28.15 -11.24
CA LEU A 88 -4.75 26.82 -11.65
C LEU A 88 -5.54 26.19 -12.80
N GLY A 89 -6.61 26.82 -13.28
CA GLY A 89 -7.50 26.20 -14.28
C GLY A 89 -8.17 24.91 -13.77
N ARG A 90 -8.43 24.82 -12.46
CA ARG A 90 -9.04 23.64 -11.82
C ARG A 90 -10.42 23.97 -11.26
N ALA A 91 -11.24 22.93 -11.09
CA ALA A 91 -12.53 23.08 -10.43
C ALA A 91 -12.34 23.46 -8.95
N PRO A 92 -13.10 24.43 -8.40
CA PRO A 92 -13.03 24.80 -6.98
C PRO A 92 -13.26 23.62 -6.02
N SER A 93 -14.10 22.66 -6.42
CA SER A 93 -14.35 21.44 -5.64
C SER A 93 -13.12 20.53 -5.53
N THR A 94 -12.21 20.56 -6.51
CA THR A 94 -10.93 19.83 -6.46
C THR A 94 -10.03 20.43 -5.39
N ILE A 95 -9.84 21.76 -5.42
CA ILE A 95 -9.01 22.46 -4.43
C ILE A 95 -9.61 22.31 -3.03
N CYS A 96 -10.92 22.49 -2.87
CA CYS A 96 -11.59 22.32 -1.58
C CYS A 96 -11.40 20.90 -1.00
N ARG A 97 -11.56 19.85 -1.81
CA ARG A 97 -11.35 18.47 -1.35
C ARG A 97 -9.89 18.20 -1.02
N GLU A 98 -8.96 18.76 -1.78
CA GLU A 98 -7.53 18.61 -1.53
C GLU A 98 -7.14 19.27 -0.20
N VAL A 99 -7.53 20.53 0.01
CA VAL A 99 -7.20 21.27 1.23
C VAL A 99 -7.85 20.62 2.46
N ARG A 100 -9.15 20.28 2.39
CA ARG A 100 -9.86 19.62 3.50
C ARG A 100 -9.23 18.28 3.89
N ARG A 101 -8.77 17.50 2.89
CA ARG A 101 -8.17 16.17 3.14
C ARG A 101 -6.80 16.26 3.81
N ASN A 102 -6.08 17.36 3.61
CA ASN A 102 -4.70 17.53 4.07
C ASN A 102 -4.58 18.56 5.21
N GLY A 103 -5.51 18.52 6.17
CA GLY A 103 -5.44 19.35 7.39
C GLY A 103 -6.13 20.71 7.31
N GLY A 104 -6.69 21.09 6.16
CA GLY A 104 -7.37 22.38 6.00
C GLY A 104 -6.41 23.54 5.72
N PRO A 105 -6.94 24.77 5.63
CA PRO A 105 -6.16 25.94 5.20
C PRO A 105 -4.91 26.27 6.03
N SER A 106 -4.95 26.03 7.35
CA SER A 106 -3.85 26.32 8.29
C SER A 106 -2.67 25.35 8.14
N ASP A 107 -2.99 24.07 8.04
CA ASP A 107 -2.02 22.98 8.15
C ASP A 107 -1.60 22.43 6.78
N TYR A 108 -2.18 22.96 5.70
CA TYR A 108 -1.86 22.53 4.36
C TYR A 108 -0.38 22.77 4.03
N ARG A 109 0.29 21.70 3.58
CA ARG A 109 1.68 21.71 3.08
C ARG A 109 1.76 20.93 1.78
N ALA A 110 2.37 21.53 0.76
CA ALA A 110 2.40 20.96 -0.59
C ALA A 110 3.08 19.59 -0.65
N THR A 111 4.30 19.49 -0.12
CA THR A 111 5.12 18.26 -0.14
C THR A 111 4.46 17.12 0.62
N ALA A 112 3.94 17.38 1.83
CA ALA A 112 3.21 16.40 2.63
C ALA A 112 1.92 15.93 1.93
N SER A 113 1.17 16.86 1.35
CA SER A 113 -0.05 16.55 0.59
C SER A 113 0.24 15.70 -0.66
N ASP A 114 1.35 15.98 -1.32
CA ASP A 114 1.82 15.25 -2.50
C ASP A 114 2.21 13.82 -2.17
N GLN A 115 3.01 13.63 -1.11
CA GLN A 115 3.39 12.32 -0.59
C GLN A 115 2.16 11.53 -0.12
N ALA A 116 1.26 12.15 0.63
CA ALA A 116 0.03 11.51 1.09
C ALA A 116 -0.88 11.13 -0.10
N ALA A 117 -0.92 11.94 -1.15
CA ALA A 117 -1.64 11.60 -2.39
C ALA A 117 -1.01 10.39 -3.08
N TRP A 118 0.32 10.31 -3.12
CA TRP A 118 1.03 9.16 -3.62
C TRP A 118 0.72 7.91 -2.80
N GLU A 119 0.85 7.94 -1.47
CA GLU A 119 0.57 6.79 -0.61
C GLU A 119 -0.87 6.29 -0.72
N ARG A 120 -1.85 7.20 -0.70
CA ARG A 120 -3.27 6.85 -0.83
C ARG A 120 -3.60 6.17 -2.17
N ALA A 121 -2.83 6.44 -3.22
CA ALA A 121 -3.02 5.78 -4.53
C ALA A 121 -2.77 4.27 -4.48
N LEU A 122 -2.05 3.75 -3.47
CA LEU A 122 -1.90 2.29 -3.28
C LEU A 122 -3.24 1.60 -3.00
N ARG A 123 -4.20 2.32 -2.41
CA ARG A 123 -5.55 1.85 -2.07
C ARG A 123 -5.56 0.39 -1.55
N PRO A 124 -4.82 0.09 -0.47
CA PRO A 124 -4.71 -1.27 0.04
C PRO A 124 -6.09 -1.79 0.42
N LYS A 125 -6.48 -2.93 -0.17
CA LYS A 125 -7.72 -3.63 0.19
C LYS A 125 -7.40 -4.61 1.31
N LYS A 126 -7.42 -4.12 2.55
CA LYS A 126 -7.21 -4.97 3.73
C LYS A 126 -8.16 -6.16 3.68
N CYS A 127 -7.61 -7.37 3.81
CA CYS A 127 -8.43 -8.57 3.83
C CYS A 127 -9.19 -8.65 5.15
N LYS A 128 -10.38 -9.26 5.13
CA LYS A 128 -11.25 -9.34 6.31
C LYS A 128 -10.55 -10.01 7.49
N LEU A 129 -9.77 -11.07 7.24
CA LEU A 129 -9.02 -11.79 8.27
C LEU A 129 -7.90 -10.92 8.91
N ALA A 130 -7.32 -9.96 8.19
CA ALA A 130 -6.36 -9.01 8.77
C ALA A 130 -7.05 -7.93 9.61
N CYS A 131 -8.30 -7.57 9.28
CA CYS A 131 -9.07 -6.59 10.05
C CYS A 131 -9.67 -7.18 11.34
N TYR A 132 -9.90 -8.50 11.39
CA TYR A 132 -10.57 -9.17 12.52
C TYR A 132 -9.69 -10.31 13.06
N PRO A 133 -8.79 -10.03 14.02
CA PRO A 133 -7.87 -11.02 14.58
C PRO A 133 -8.57 -12.25 15.18
N ASP A 134 -9.69 -12.07 15.87
CA ASP A 134 -10.46 -13.17 16.49
C ASP A 134 -11.03 -14.13 15.45
N LEU A 135 -11.51 -13.57 14.33
CA LEU A 135 -11.98 -14.36 13.19
C LEU A 135 -10.82 -15.15 12.56
N SER A 136 -9.66 -14.51 12.39
CA SER A 136 -8.45 -15.15 11.88
C SER A 136 -7.96 -16.29 12.79
N ALA A 137 -7.98 -16.09 14.10
CA ALA A 137 -7.61 -17.09 15.09
C ALA A 137 -8.57 -18.30 15.04
N THR A 138 -9.88 -18.04 14.93
CA THR A 138 -10.92 -19.08 14.83
C THR A 138 -10.74 -19.91 13.55
N VAL A 139 -10.54 -19.26 12.41
CA VAL A 139 -10.28 -19.94 11.12
C VAL A 139 -9.00 -20.77 11.23
N SER A 140 -7.92 -20.19 11.75
CA SER A 140 -6.63 -20.87 11.94
C SER A 140 -6.73 -22.11 12.84
N ALA A 141 -7.48 -22.01 13.95
CA ALA A 141 -7.71 -23.13 14.87
C ALA A 141 -8.47 -24.28 14.19
N LYS A 142 -9.48 -23.98 13.36
CA LYS A 142 -10.24 -25.00 12.64
C LYS A 142 -9.46 -25.63 11.49
N LEU A 143 -8.67 -24.85 10.77
CA LEU A 143 -7.75 -25.38 9.75
C LEU A 143 -6.75 -26.38 10.36
N ARG A 144 -6.20 -26.08 11.54
CA ARG A 144 -5.32 -27.03 12.28
C ARG A 144 -6.03 -28.33 12.66
N ARG A 145 -7.36 -28.27 12.87
CA ARG A 145 -8.21 -29.44 13.10
C ARG A 145 -8.64 -30.14 11.80
N LYS A 146 -8.03 -29.81 10.67
CA LYS A 146 -8.31 -30.37 9.33
C LYS A 146 -9.73 -30.12 8.81
N TRP A 147 -10.37 -29.04 9.25
CA TRP A 147 -11.64 -28.60 8.65
C TRP A 147 -11.38 -27.99 7.28
N SER A 148 -12.22 -28.31 6.29
CA SER A 148 -12.16 -27.67 4.97
C SER A 148 -12.59 -26.20 5.05
N PRO A 149 -12.09 -25.32 4.17
CA PRO A 149 -12.56 -23.95 4.06
C PRO A 149 -14.09 -23.82 3.87
N GLU A 150 -14.75 -24.72 3.14
CA GLU A 150 -16.23 -24.71 3.04
C GLU A 150 -16.89 -25.03 4.38
N GLN A 151 -16.38 -26.02 5.12
CA GLN A 151 -16.90 -26.39 6.44
C GLN A 151 -16.76 -25.24 7.43
N ILE A 152 -15.62 -24.53 7.42
CA ILE A 152 -15.37 -23.38 8.28
C ILE A 152 -16.33 -22.24 7.95
N ALA A 153 -16.47 -21.89 6.68
CA ALA A 153 -17.38 -20.83 6.24
C ALA A 153 -18.85 -21.15 6.60
N GLY A 154 -19.27 -22.40 6.39
CA GLY A 154 -20.60 -22.88 6.75
C GLY A 154 -20.85 -22.83 8.26
N TRP A 155 -19.87 -23.26 9.06
CA TRP A 155 -19.96 -23.19 10.52
C TRP A 155 -20.06 -21.74 11.03
N LEU A 156 -19.26 -20.83 10.48
CA LEU A 156 -19.29 -19.42 10.86
C LEU A 156 -20.66 -18.78 10.60
N LYS A 157 -21.31 -19.11 9.46
CA LYS A 157 -22.67 -18.64 9.17
C LYS A 157 -23.71 -19.14 10.17
N ARG A 158 -23.58 -20.39 10.64
CA ARG A 158 -24.52 -20.96 11.61
C ARG A 158 -24.33 -20.43 13.03
N VAL A 159 -23.07 -20.22 13.44
CA VAL A 159 -22.74 -19.75 14.80
C VAL A 159 -22.95 -18.25 14.94
N PHE A 160 -22.75 -17.48 13.87
CA PHE A 160 -22.83 -16.02 13.88
C PHE A 160 -23.81 -15.47 12.83
N PRO A 161 -25.09 -15.88 12.82
CA PRO A 161 -26.04 -15.55 11.75
C PRO A 161 -26.25 -14.03 11.58
N GLU A 162 -26.39 -13.30 12.69
CA GLU A 162 -26.65 -11.85 12.71
C GLU A 162 -25.37 -10.99 12.77
N GLU A 163 -24.19 -11.62 12.69
CA GLU A 163 -22.92 -10.91 12.78
C GLU A 163 -22.08 -11.09 11.51
N PRO A 164 -22.42 -10.39 10.40
CA PRO A 164 -21.71 -10.53 9.13
C PRO A 164 -20.21 -10.31 9.23
N HIS A 165 -19.75 -9.46 10.16
CA HIS A 165 -18.34 -9.18 10.38
C HIS A 165 -17.54 -10.40 10.90
N LYS A 166 -18.20 -11.37 11.55
CA LYS A 166 -17.64 -12.66 11.99
C LYS A 166 -17.78 -13.79 10.97
N GLN A 167 -18.37 -13.52 9.81
CA GLN A 167 -18.50 -14.50 8.72
C GLN A 167 -17.47 -14.26 7.61
N VAL A 168 -17.04 -15.31 6.92
CA VAL A 168 -16.12 -15.22 5.77
C VAL A 168 -16.42 -16.29 4.72
N SER A 169 -16.17 -16.00 3.44
CA SER A 169 -16.31 -16.99 2.38
C SER A 169 -15.13 -17.98 2.39
N HIS A 170 -15.37 -19.21 1.94
CA HIS A 170 -14.32 -20.22 1.79
C HIS A 170 -13.23 -19.77 0.81
N GLU A 171 -13.58 -19.03 -0.26
CA GLU A 171 -12.60 -18.42 -1.18
C GLU A 171 -11.64 -17.46 -0.47
N THR A 172 -12.13 -16.68 0.50
CA THR A 172 -11.26 -15.78 1.28
C THR A 172 -10.28 -16.57 2.15
N ILE A 173 -10.73 -17.69 2.72
CA ILE A 173 -9.87 -18.60 3.48
C ILE A 173 -8.82 -19.21 2.55
N TYR A 174 -9.19 -19.75 1.38
CA TYR A 174 -8.24 -20.26 0.39
C TYR A 174 -7.22 -19.19 -0.04
N ARG A 175 -7.68 -17.98 -0.37
CA ARG A 175 -6.79 -16.88 -0.73
C ARG A 175 -5.83 -16.53 0.41
N SER A 176 -6.23 -16.65 1.67
CA SER A 176 -5.33 -16.40 2.82
C SER A 176 -4.27 -17.49 3.02
N LEU A 177 -4.56 -18.73 2.61
CA LEU A 177 -3.59 -19.84 2.67
C LEU A 177 -2.51 -19.71 1.58
N TYR A 178 -2.89 -19.29 0.38
CA TYR A 178 -2.01 -19.31 -0.79
C TYR A 178 -1.43 -17.95 -1.18
N ILE A 179 -2.03 -16.84 -0.76
CA ILE A 179 -1.59 -15.49 -1.13
C ILE A 179 -1.06 -14.78 0.13
N GLN A 180 0.21 -15.02 0.45
CA GLN A 180 0.91 -14.32 1.53
C GLN A 180 1.19 -12.83 1.22
N ALA A 181 1.11 -12.43 -0.06
CA ALA A 181 1.43 -11.08 -0.55
C ALA A 181 0.31 -10.03 -0.37
N ARG A 182 -0.78 -10.34 0.35
CA ARG A 182 -1.87 -9.37 0.58
C ARG A 182 -1.57 -8.47 1.79
N GLY A 183 -0.79 -7.42 1.55
CA GLY A 183 -0.53 -6.31 2.48
C GLY A 183 0.18 -5.17 1.79
#